data_AF-A0A0B8P989-F1
#
_entry.id   AF-A0A0B8P989-F1
#
_cell.length_a   1.000
_cell.length_b   1.000
_cell.length_c   1.000
_cell.angle_alpha   90.00
_cell.angle_beta   90.00
_cell.angle_gamma   90.00
#
_symmetry.space_group_name_H-M   'P 1'
#
loop_
_entity.id
_entity.type
_entity.pdbx_description
1 polymer ?
#
loop_
_entity_poly.entity_id
_entity_poly.type
_entity_poly.pdbx_seq_one_letter_code
_entity_poly.pdbx_strand_id
1 'polypeptide(L)'
;MVVEKQGANGIEGRLTAEQLNKATAAVFAAEVAIKEVERFQGIPRVETPVAEPIRHAERILNDAIEASKSGSGEERAVATDDKPKKLPLKTELKQALLSGISYAVP
;
A
#
# COMPACT_ATOMS: atom_id res chain seq x y z
N MET A 1 -8.69 12.96 4.07
CA MET A 1 -7.91 11.82 4.59
C MET A 1 -8.51 10.54 4.03
N VAL A 2 -7.68 9.55 3.70
CA VAL A 2 -8.09 8.22 3.23
C VAL A 2 -7.50 7.18 4.17
N VAL A 3 -8.16 6.02 4.32
CA VAL A 3 -7.77 5.00 5.30
C VAL A 3 -7.80 3.63 4.65
N GLU A 4 -6.72 2.89 4.83
CA GLU A 4 -6.60 1.47 4.50
C GLU A 4 -6.53 0.68 5.81
N LYS A 5 -7.26 -0.44 5.89
CA LYS A 5 -7.20 -1.35 7.04
C LYS A 5 -6.50 -2.62 6.62
N GLN A 6 -5.58 -3.10 7.46
CA GLN A 6 -4.88 -4.36 7.23
C GLN A 6 -5.16 -5.32 8.38
N GLY A 7 -5.75 -6.48 8.07
CA GLY A 7 -6.10 -7.49 9.08
C GLY A 7 -5.98 -8.91 8.54
N ALA A 8 -6.57 -9.85 9.29
CA ALA A 8 -6.58 -11.27 8.91
C ALA A 8 -7.26 -11.51 7.56
N ASN A 9 -8.27 -10.71 7.23
CA ASN A 9 -9.01 -10.79 5.97
C ASN A 9 -8.28 -10.14 4.78
N GLY A 10 -7.05 -9.65 4.97
CA GLY A 10 -6.28 -8.96 3.93
C GLY A 10 -6.31 -7.44 4.08
N ILE A 11 -6.21 -6.74 2.95
CA ILE A 11 -6.20 -5.28 2.87
C ILE A 11 -7.58 -4.80 2.42
N GLU A 12 -8.24 -4.01 3.27
CA GLU A 12 -9.52 -3.39 2.98
C GLU A 12 -9.33 -1.89 2.71
N GLY A 13 -9.94 -1.38 1.64
CA GLY A 13 -9.79 0.03 1.26
C GLY A 13 -8.36 0.36 0.83
N ARG A 14 -7.70 -0.56 0.12
CA ARG A 14 -6.31 -0.39 -0.34
C ARG A 14 -6.13 0.97 -1.03
N LEU A 15 -5.17 1.76 -0.55
CA LEU A 15 -4.91 3.08 -1.12
C LEU A 15 -4.44 2.96 -2.58
N THR A 16 -4.99 3.79 -3.44
CA THR A 16 -4.61 3.83 -4.86
C THR A 16 -3.27 4.53 -5.05
N ALA A 17 -2.59 4.26 -6.17
CA ALA A 17 -1.37 4.96 -6.50
C ALA A 17 -1.55 6.48 -6.58
N GLU A 18 -2.68 6.95 -7.10
CA GLU A 18 -3.01 8.38 -7.14
C GLU A 18 -3.11 8.99 -5.74
N GLN A 19 -3.75 8.29 -4.79
CA GLN A 19 -3.85 8.74 -3.40
C GLN A 19 -2.48 8.79 -2.73
N LEU A 20 -1.64 7.77 -2.95
CA LEU A 20 -0.28 7.71 -2.43
C LEU A 20 0.60 8.82 -3.01
N ASN A 21 0.51 9.10 -4.30
CA ASN A 21 1.27 10.17 -4.95
C ASN A 21 0.86 11.57 -4.47
N LYS A 22 -0.42 11.77 -4.12
CA LYS A 22 -0.95 13.03 -3.58
C LYS A 22 -0.77 13.18 -2.06
N ALA A 23 -0.35 12.13 -1.35
CA ALA A 23 -0.29 12.15 0.10
C ALA A 23 0.78 13.12 0.63
N THR A 24 0.41 14.00 1.55
CA THR A 24 1.38 14.86 2.24
C THR A 24 2.22 14.08 3.25
N ALA A 25 1.58 13.19 3.99
CA ALA A 25 2.21 12.29 4.96
C ALA A 25 1.37 11.02 5.13
N ALA A 26 1.95 9.98 5.73
CA ALA A 26 1.29 8.75 6.12
C ALA A 26 1.30 8.58 7.65
N VAL A 27 0.22 8.00 8.19
CA VAL A 27 0.15 7.59 9.60
C VAL A 27 -0.02 6.09 9.65
N PHE A 28 0.93 5.42 10.27
CA PHE A 28 0.96 3.97 10.45
C PHE A 28 0.56 3.65 11.88
N ALA A 29 -0.73 3.35 12.06
CA ALA A 29 -1.29 2.91 13.32
C ALA A 29 -1.40 1.38 13.33
N ALA A 30 -0.38 0.68 13.83
CA ALA A 30 -0.27 -0.77 13.69
C ALA A 30 0.43 -1.44 14.89
N GLU A 31 -0.04 -2.64 15.26
CA GLU A 31 0.62 -3.54 16.23
C GLU A 31 1.44 -4.66 15.55
N VAL A 32 1.32 -4.76 14.22
CA VAL A 32 1.94 -5.81 13.40
C VAL A 32 2.57 -5.18 12.16
N ALA A 33 3.45 -5.92 11.50
CA ALA A 33 4.10 -5.47 10.28
C ALA A 33 3.07 -5.10 9.20
N ILE A 34 3.29 -3.94 8.58
CA ILE A 34 2.45 -3.41 7.49
C ILE A 34 2.81 -4.13 6.19
N LYS A 35 1.80 -4.65 5.50
CA LYS A 35 1.93 -5.28 4.19
C LYS A 35 2.13 -4.20 3.12
N GLU A 36 2.95 -4.51 2.12
CA GLU A 36 3.22 -3.63 0.97
C GLU A 36 3.72 -2.24 1.39
N VAL A 37 4.56 -2.17 2.44
CA VAL A 37 5.09 -0.93 3.01
C VAL A 37 5.92 -0.13 1.99
N GLU A 38 6.52 -0.82 1.02
CA GLU A 38 7.28 -0.23 -0.08
C GLU A 38 6.47 0.79 -0.89
N ARG A 39 5.13 0.68 -0.92
CA ARG A 39 4.26 1.64 -1.62
C ARG A 39 4.28 3.05 -1.01
N PHE A 40 4.77 3.17 0.21
CA PHE A 40 4.85 4.42 0.97
C PHE A 40 6.27 4.99 0.99
N GLN A 41 7.21 4.45 0.20
CA GLN A 41 8.59 4.95 0.12
C GLN A 41 8.65 6.42 -0.27
N GLY A 42 9.46 7.19 0.48
CA GLY A 42 9.58 8.64 0.31
C GLY A 42 8.33 9.46 0.68
N ILE A 43 7.32 8.85 1.31
CA ILE A 43 6.22 9.58 1.96
C ILE A 43 6.61 9.80 3.43
N PRO A 44 6.68 11.06 3.92
CA PRO A 44 6.90 11.35 5.34
C PRO A 44 5.87 10.60 6.19
N ARG A 45 6.31 9.96 7.27
CA ARG A 45 5.42 9.11 8.08
C ARG A 45 5.62 9.24 9.58
N VAL A 46 4.55 8.97 10.30
CA VAL A 46 4.53 8.77 11.75
C VAL A 46 4.01 7.36 12.03
N GLU A 47 4.68 6.65 12.94
CA GLU A 47 4.30 5.30 13.35
C GLU A 47 3.86 5.30 14.81
N THR A 48 2.81 4.54 15.12
CA THR A 48 2.18 4.53 16.44
C THR A 48 1.41 3.22 16.69
N PRO A 49 1.23 2.79 17.94
CA PRO A 49 0.31 1.70 18.29
C PRO A 49 -1.13 2.01 17.85
N VAL A 50 -1.97 0.98 17.65
CA VAL A 50 -3.35 1.14 17.13
C VAL A 50 -4.23 1.94 18.10
N ALA A 51 -3.97 1.85 19.40
CA ALA A 51 -4.76 2.54 20.43
C ALA A 51 -4.52 4.06 20.47
N GLU A 52 -3.35 4.53 20.03
CA GLU A 52 -2.94 5.94 20.17
C GLU A 52 -3.80 6.90 19.35
N PRO A 53 -4.06 6.70 18.04
CA PRO A 53 -4.92 7.60 17.28
C PRO A 53 -6.35 7.70 17.79
N ILE A 54 -6.85 6.69 18.51
CA ILE A 54 -8.20 6.71 19.10
C ILE A 54 -8.28 7.78 20.19
N ARG A 55 -7.21 7.99 20.95
CA ARG A 55 -7.15 8.92 22.09
C ARG A 55 -6.50 10.25 21.74
N HIS A 56 -5.59 10.25 20.77
CA HIS A 56 -4.68 11.36 20.49
C HIS A 56 -4.60 11.70 18.99
N ALA A 57 -5.72 11.57 18.26
CA ALA A 57 -5.80 11.82 16.82
C ALA A 57 -5.18 13.16 16.39
N GLU A 58 -5.57 14.26 17.05
CA GLU A 58 -5.15 15.61 16.68
C GLU A 58 -3.62 15.78 16.79
N ARG A 59 -3.04 15.30 17.89
CA ARG A 59 -1.58 15.31 18.09
C ARG A 59 -0.87 14.57 16.95
N ILE A 60 -1.33 13.36 16.64
CA ILE A 60 -0.69 12.51 15.62
C ILE A 60 -0.81 13.11 14.21
N LEU A 61 -1.96 13.73 13.89
CA LEU A 61 -2.14 14.45 12.63
C LEU A 61 -1.20 15.65 12.52
N ASN A 62 -1.04 16.42 13.59
CA ASN A 62 -0.10 17.53 13.63
C ASN A 62 1.35 17.04 13.48
N ASP A 63 1.73 15.96 14.18
CA ASP A 63 3.06 15.35 14.08
C ASP A 63 3.35 14.91 12.62
N ALA A 64 2.36 14.34 11.92
CA ALA A 64 2.49 13.93 10.53
C ALA A 64 2.63 15.14 9.57
N ILE A 65 1.92 16.23 9.83
CA ILE A 65 2.04 17.47 9.06
C ILE A 65 3.42 18.09 9.27
N GLU A 66 3.92 18.16 10.51
CA GLU A 66 5.26 18.68 10.79
C GLU A 66 6.34 17.82 10.15
N ALA A 67 6.24 16.48 10.23
CA ALA A 67 7.17 15.56 9.58
C ALA A 67 7.28 15.82 8.06
N SER A 68 6.17 16.20 7.42
CA SER A 68 6.16 16.53 6.00
C SER A 68 6.95 17.80 5.63
N LYS A 69 7.06 18.75 6.55
CA LYS A 69 7.78 20.03 6.35
C LYS A 69 9.29 19.86 6.46
N SER A 70 9.73 18.96 7.33
CA SER A 70 11.15 18.61 7.52
C SER A 70 11.76 17.87 6.33
N GLY A 71 10.94 17.33 5.42
CA GLY A 71 11.36 16.56 4.26
C GLY A 71 11.94 15.20 4.65
N SER A 72 11.41 14.11 4.09
CA SER A 72 12.16 12.86 4.05
C SER A 72 13.26 13.07 3.02
N GLY A 73 14.54 13.09 3.39
CA GLY A 73 15.67 13.23 2.46
C GLY A 73 15.80 12.11 1.41
N GLU A 74 14.76 11.30 1.23
CA GLU A 74 14.63 10.21 0.28
C GLU A 74 13.84 10.67 -0.95
N GLU A 75 14.32 10.30 -2.13
CA GLU A 75 13.65 10.59 -3.39
C GLU A 75 12.32 9.82 -3.45
N ARG A 76 11.20 10.55 -3.62
CA ARG A 76 9.87 9.96 -3.59
C ARG A 76 9.62 9.14 -4.85
N ALA A 77 9.51 7.82 -4.69
CA ALA A 77 9.11 6.93 -5.75
C ALA A 77 7.67 7.23 -6.18
N VAL A 78 7.43 7.34 -7.47
CA VAL A 78 6.08 7.47 -8.01
C VAL A 78 5.37 6.13 -7.86
N ALA A 79 4.35 6.09 -7.00
CA ALA A 79 3.50 4.92 -6.87
C ALA A 79 2.79 4.65 -8.20
N THR A 80 2.76 3.40 -8.62
CA THR A 80 1.95 2.94 -9.74
C THR A 80 1.00 1.86 -9.22
N ASP A 81 -0.23 1.83 -9.74
CA ASP A 81 -1.15 0.76 -9.36
C ASP A 81 -0.59 -0.54 -9.93
N ASP A 82 -0.46 -1.56 -9.08
CA ASP A 82 -0.06 -2.90 -9.50
C ASP A 82 -1.08 -3.35 -10.55
N LYS A 83 -0.74 -3.21 -11.84
CA LYS A 83 -1.49 -3.92 -12.86
C LYS A 83 -1.35 -5.38 -12.46
N PRO A 84 -2.44 -6.16 -12.36
CA PRO A 84 -2.29 -7.60 -12.20
C PRO A 84 -1.33 -8.02 -13.30
N LYS A 85 -0.22 -8.65 -12.91
CA LYS A 85 0.67 -9.33 -13.86
C LYS A 85 -0.22 -10.36 -14.54
N LYS A 86 -0.90 -9.96 -15.62
CA LYS A 86 -1.51 -10.90 -16.56
C LYS A 86 -0.33 -11.77 -16.93
N LEU A 87 -0.35 -13.02 -16.49
CA LEU A 87 0.67 -13.97 -16.89
C LEU A 87 0.74 -13.85 -18.42
N PRO A 88 1.94 -13.73 -19.00
CA PRO A 88 2.05 -13.69 -20.45
C PRO A 88 1.24 -14.87 -20.99
N LEU A 89 0.41 -14.66 -22.00
CA LEU A 89 -0.44 -15.71 -22.57
C LEU A 89 0.37 -16.97 -22.94
N LYS A 90 1.67 -16.80 -23.21
CA LYS A 90 2.67 -17.87 -23.40
C LYS A 90 2.94 -18.69 -22.14
N THR A 91 2.97 -18.08 -20.97
CA THR A 91 3.13 -18.74 -19.67
C THR A 91 1.88 -19.53 -19.31
N GLU A 92 0.69 -18.97 -19.55
CA GLU A 92 -0.58 -19.71 -19.38
C GLU A 92 -0.67 -20.89 -20.34
N LEU A 93 -0.33 -20.71 -21.63
CA LEU A 93 -0.32 -21.81 -22.60
C LEU A 93 0.70 -22.90 -22.20
N LYS A 94 1.88 -22.52 -21.72
CA LYS A 94 2.90 -23.48 -21.23
C LYS A 94 2.40 -24.23 -20.01
N GLN A 95 1.81 -23.54 -19.04
CA GLN A 95 1.23 -24.19 -17.86
C GLN A 95 0.08 -25.12 -18.26
N ALA A 96 -0.78 -24.72 -19.20
CA ALA A 96 -1.88 -25.55 -19.69
C ALA A 96 -1.38 -26.83 -20.38
N LEU A 97 -0.34 -26.72 -21.23
CA LEU A 97 0.31 -27.87 -21.85
C LEU A 97 0.99 -28.79 -20.81
N LEU A 98 1.68 -28.21 -19.83
CA LEU A 98 2.39 -28.96 -18.78
C LEU A 98 1.44 -29.63 -17.79
N SER A 99 0.27 -29.05 -17.54
CA SER A 99 -0.74 -29.58 -16.62
C SER A 99 -1.83 -30.40 -17.31
N GLY A 100 -1.81 -30.50 -18.65
CA GLY A 100 -2.73 -31.34 -19.42
C GLY A 100 -4.18 -30.85 -19.45
N ILE A 101 -4.44 -29.60 -19.05
CA ILE A 101 -5.77 -28.98 -19.10
C ILE A 101 -6.07 -28.53 -20.54
N SER A 102 -6.98 -29.23 -21.21
CA SER A 102 -7.49 -28.82 -22.52
C SER A 102 -8.66 -27.86 -22.33
N TYR A 103 -8.53 -26.63 -22.81
CA TYR A 103 -9.67 -25.71 -22.96
C TYR A 103 -10.24 -25.87 -24.37
N ALA A 104 -11.51 -26.25 -24.48
CA ALA A 104 -12.26 -26.10 -25.73
C ALA A 104 -12.47 -24.59 -25.96
N VAL A 105 -11.78 -24.04 -26.96
CA VAL A 105 -11.92 -22.63 -27.37
C VAL A 105 -13.22 -22.51 -28.19
N PRO A 106 -14.13 -21.55 -27.91
CA PRO A 106 -15.24 -21.26 -28.82
C PRO A 106 -14.77 -20.57 -30.12
#